data_AF-A0A453GS73-F1
#
_entry.id   AF-A0A453GS73-F1
#
_cell.length_a   1.000
_cell.length_b   1.000
_cell.length_c   1.000
_cell.angle_alpha   90.00
_cell.angle_beta   90.00
_cell.angle_gamma   90.00
#
_symmetry.space_group_name_H-M   'P 1'
#
loop_
_entity.id
_entity.type
_entity.pdbx_description
1 polymer ?
#
loop_
_entity_poly.entity_id
_entity_poly.type
_entity_poly.pdbx_seq_one_letter_code
_entity_poly.pdbx_strand_id
1 'polypeptide(L)'
;VGAKGVLNIAWVNVSNIPLDKRHERNIAYVGSLVGVTLDIDKTTVNRPEYVRIKLGCRDAEDIPAKAEGVLGGHFNDFFYSVDKIIVKNPPKEKVVVPQD
;
A
#
# COMPACT_ATOMS: atom_id res chain seq x y z
N VAL A 1 -3.09 6.95 -26.58
CA VAL A 1 -2.15 6.90 -25.43
C VAL A 1 -2.98 6.57 -24.20
N GLY A 2 -2.87 5.35 -23.66
CA GLY A 2 -3.92 4.73 -22.83
C GLY A 2 -3.38 4.11 -21.56
N ALA A 3 -4.20 4.13 -20.50
CA ALA A 3 -3.92 3.47 -19.24
C ALA A 3 -3.61 1.97 -19.46
N LYS A 4 -2.51 1.48 -18.87
CA LYS A 4 -2.08 0.07 -18.99
C LYS A 4 -2.96 -0.89 -18.18
N GLY A 5 -3.85 -0.40 -17.32
CA GLY A 5 -4.75 -1.21 -16.49
C GLY A 5 -5.61 -0.34 -15.58
N VAL A 6 -6.53 -0.99 -14.87
CA VAL A 6 -7.36 -0.38 -13.82
C VAL A 6 -6.84 -0.88 -12.47
N LEU A 7 -6.77 0.01 -11.47
CA LEU A 7 -6.26 -0.33 -10.14
C LEU A 7 -7.11 -1.41 -9.47
N ASN A 8 -6.46 -2.45 -8.97
CA ASN A 8 -7.02 -3.27 -7.90
C ASN A 8 -7.09 -2.44 -6.63
N ILE A 9 -8.10 -2.65 -5.80
CA ILE A 9 -8.30 -1.88 -4.56
C ILE A 9 -8.48 -2.83 -3.39
N ALA A 10 -7.70 -2.63 -2.33
CA ALA A 10 -7.83 -3.39 -1.09
C ALA A 10 -7.68 -2.50 0.15
N TRP A 11 -8.31 -2.92 1.24
CA TRP A 11 -7.94 -2.49 2.58
C TRP A 11 -6.72 -3.29 3.02
N VAL A 12 -5.71 -2.57 3.49
CA VAL A 12 -4.42 -3.12 3.93
C VAL A 12 -4.12 -2.57 5.31
N ASN A 13 -3.72 -3.43 6.23
CA ASN A 13 -3.22 -3.04 7.54
C ASN A 13 -1.70 -2.84 7.44
N VAL A 14 -1.23 -1.70 7.92
CA VAL A 14 0.20 -1.36 7.97
C VAL A 14 0.63 -1.23 9.41
N SER A 15 1.66 -1.98 9.79
CA SER A 15 2.23 -1.94 11.13
C SER A 15 3.64 -1.33 11.14
N ASN A 16 4.18 -1.13 12.34
CA ASN A 16 5.50 -0.57 12.58
C ASN A 16 5.68 0.91 12.14
N ILE A 17 4.59 1.67 12.01
CA ILE A 17 4.64 3.13 11.90
C ILE A 17 4.69 3.72 13.32
N PRO A 18 5.72 4.50 13.70
CA PRO A 18 5.81 5.14 15.01
C PRO A 18 4.59 6.05 15.26
N LEU A 19 3.94 5.90 16.41
CA LEU A 19 2.67 6.58 16.73
C LEU A 19 2.75 8.10 16.59
N ASP A 20 3.85 8.69 17.05
CA ASP A 20 4.16 10.12 16.94
C ASP A 20 4.32 10.60 15.49
N LYS A 21 4.62 9.69 14.56
CA LYS A 21 4.79 9.96 13.13
C LYS A 21 3.56 9.63 12.30
N ARG A 22 2.44 9.19 12.89
CA ARG A 22 1.20 8.81 12.18
C ARG A 22 0.31 10.00 11.83
N HIS A 23 0.86 10.95 11.09
CA HIS A 23 0.06 11.95 10.40
C HIS A 23 -0.22 11.52 8.96
N GLU A 24 -1.26 12.10 8.37
CA GLU A 24 -1.81 11.70 7.07
C GLU A 24 -0.74 11.56 5.97
N ARG A 25 0.18 12.54 5.86
CA ARG A 25 1.26 12.53 4.88
C ARG A 25 2.21 11.34 5.04
N ASN A 26 2.57 11.00 6.27
CA ASN A 26 3.48 9.91 6.56
C ASN A 26 2.82 8.55 6.30
N ILE A 27 1.56 8.40 6.70
CA ILE A 27 0.79 7.18 6.41
C ILE A 27 0.63 7.01 4.90
N ALA A 28 0.32 8.08 4.18
CA ALA A 28 0.21 8.06 2.73
C ALA A 28 1.54 7.69 2.05
N TYR A 29 2.67 8.21 2.57
CA TYR A 29 4.01 7.83 2.12
C TYR A 29 4.29 6.34 2.36
N VAL A 30 3.99 5.80 3.54
CA VAL A 30 4.22 4.37 3.80
C VAL A 30 3.37 3.51 2.87
N GLY A 31 2.09 3.85 2.65
CA GLY A 31 1.27 3.16 1.65
C GLY A 31 1.83 3.27 0.22
N SER A 32 2.51 4.38 -0.10
CA SER A 32 3.11 4.62 -1.42
C SER A 32 4.22 3.62 -1.80
N LEU A 33 4.81 2.94 -0.81
CA LEU A 33 5.88 1.97 -1.02
C LEU A 33 5.39 0.69 -1.71
N VAL A 34 4.09 0.37 -1.60
CA VAL A 34 3.50 -0.87 -2.15
C VAL A 34 2.28 -0.62 -3.08
N GLY A 35 1.90 0.65 -3.28
CA GLY A 35 0.88 1.05 -4.25
C GLY A 35 0.44 2.49 -4.03
N VAL A 36 -0.76 2.87 -4.44
CA VAL A 36 -1.30 4.23 -4.28
C VAL A 36 -2.24 4.28 -3.08
N THR A 37 -1.95 5.13 -2.10
CA THR A 37 -2.86 5.37 -0.97
C THR A 37 -4.07 6.17 -1.45
N LEU A 38 -5.25 5.54 -1.44
CA LEU A 38 -6.52 6.13 -1.87
C LEU A 38 -7.31 6.73 -0.70
N ASP A 39 -7.19 6.14 0.48
CA ASP A 39 -7.88 6.59 1.70
C ASP A 39 -7.16 6.05 2.95
N ILE A 40 -7.39 6.68 4.10
CA ILE A 40 -6.85 6.29 5.40
C ILE A 40 -7.99 6.19 6.39
N ASP A 41 -8.14 5.02 7.04
CA ASP A 41 -9.13 4.84 8.09
C ASP A 41 -8.70 5.60 9.36
N LYS A 42 -9.26 6.80 9.53
CA LYS A 42 -8.97 7.71 10.65
C LYS A 42 -9.23 7.07 12.02
N THR A 43 -10.09 6.05 12.10
CA THR A 43 -10.38 5.33 13.36
C THR A 43 -9.23 4.41 13.80
N THR A 44 -8.29 4.12 12.90
CA THR A 44 -7.15 3.22 13.15
C THR A 44 -5.83 3.96 13.35
N VAL A 45 -5.76 5.26 13.02
CA VAL A 45 -4.52 6.06 13.09
C VAL A 45 -3.86 5.99 14.47
N ASN A 46 -4.66 6.03 15.53
CA ASN A 46 -4.18 6.00 16.91
C ASN A 46 -4.10 4.59 17.54
N ARG A 47 -4.41 3.52 16.79
CA ARG A 47 -4.34 2.13 17.30
C ARG A 47 -2.89 1.67 17.37
N PRO A 48 -2.37 1.13 18.47
CA PRO A 48 -0.96 0.78 18.56
C PRO A 48 -0.52 -0.26 17.50
N GLU A 49 -1.40 -1.19 17.12
CA GLU A 49 -1.06 -2.36 16.30
C GLU A 49 -0.86 -2.03 14.81
N TYR A 50 -1.78 -1.25 14.22
CA TYR A 50 -1.76 -0.97 12.79
C TYR A 50 -2.56 0.29 12.44
N VAL A 51 -2.26 0.84 11.26
CA VAL A 51 -3.12 1.78 10.54
C VAL A 51 -3.68 1.07 9.32
N ARG A 52 -4.99 1.20 9.09
CA ARG A 52 -5.67 0.61 7.95
C ARG A 52 -5.78 1.65 6.83
N ILE A 53 -5.31 1.29 5.65
CA ILE A 53 -5.30 2.15 4.46
C ILE A 53 -6.00 1.47 3.29
N LYS A 54 -6.67 2.27 2.48
CA LYS A 54 -7.24 1.82 1.21
C LYS A 54 -6.20 2.03 0.13
N LEU A 55 -5.78 0.95 -0.50
CA LEU A 55 -4.61 0.91 -1.36
C LEU A 55 -5.02 0.49 -2.78
N GLY A 56 -4.63 1.30 -3.75
CA GLY A 56 -4.71 1.02 -5.17
C GLY A 56 -3.43 0.35 -5.65
N CYS A 57 -3.49 -0.86 -6.18
CA CYS A 57 -2.31 -1.65 -6.56
C CYS A 57 -2.51 -2.39 -7.88
N ARG A 58 -1.42 -3.00 -8.38
CA ARG A 58 -1.45 -3.80 -9.60
C ARG A 58 -2.06 -5.17 -9.37
N ASP A 59 -1.76 -5.81 -8.25
CA ASP A 59 -2.33 -7.07 -7.81
C ASP A 59 -2.60 -6.97 -6.30
N ALA A 60 -3.86 -7.15 -5.89
CA ALA A 60 -4.26 -7.07 -4.49
C ALA A 60 -3.97 -8.36 -3.72
N GLU A 61 -3.65 -9.46 -4.43
CA GLU A 61 -3.27 -10.75 -3.85
C GLU A 61 -1.75 -10.87 -3.67
N ASP A 62 -0.97 -9.99 -4.31
CA ASP A 62 0.49 -9.98 -4.31
C ASP A 62 1.05 -8.63 -3.82
N ILE A 63 0.49 -8.11 -2.72
CA ILE A 63 1.04 -6.94 -2.03
C ILE A 63 2.25 -7.41 -1.19
N PRO A 64 3.44 -6.78 -1.34
CA PRO A 64 4.60 -7.14 -0.56
C PRO A 64 4.31 -7.11 0.94
N ALA A 65 4.61 -8.21 1.65
CA ALA A 65 4.40 -8.29 3.10
C ALA A 65 5.31 -7.33 3.90
N LYS A 66 6.40 -6.84 3.27
CA LYS A 66 7.36 -5.92 3.86
C LYS A 66 7.89 -4.94 2.82
N ALA A 67 8.12 -3.69 3.21
CA ALA A 67 8.86 -2.71 2.43
C ALA A 67 9.69 -1.79 3.33
N GLU A 68 10.92 -1.50 2.92
CA GLU A 68 11.79 -0.54 3.59
C GLU A 68 11.45 0.89 3.12
N GLY A 69 11.40 1.84 4.06
CA GLY A 69 11.23 3.26 3.76
C GLY A 69 11.90 4.16 4.79
N VAL A 70 12.05 5.44 4.44
CA VAL A 70 12.68 6.45 5.30
C VAL A 70 11.61 7.29 5.97
N LEU A 71 11.58 7.29 7.30
CA LEU A 71 10.60 8.05 8.07
C LEU A 71 11.26 8.82 9.23
N GLY A 72 11.28 10.15 9.10
CA GLY A 72 11.92 11.05 10.06
C GLY A 72 13.40 10.73 10.27
N GLY A 73 14.15 10.56 9.17
CA GLY A 73 15.61 10.38 9.18
C GLY A 73 16.12 8.96 9.43
N HIS A 74 15.23 7.97 9.59
CA HIS A 74 15.60 6.58 9.85
C HIS A 74 15.02 5.64 8.80
N PHE A 75 15.75 4.58 8.46
CA PHE A 75 15.25 3.45 7.70
C PHE A 75 14.38 2.58 8.62
N ASN A 76 13.19 2.22 8.15
CA ASN A 76 12.25 1.37 8.87
C ASN A 76 11.72 0.29 7.91
N ASP A 77 11.55 -0.91 8.44
CA ASP A 77 10.75 -1.95 7.80
C ASP A 77 9.27 -1.74 8.17
N PHE A 78 8.41 -1.56 7.17
CA PHE A 78 6.96 -1.54 7.35
C PHE A 78 6.37 -2.87 6.90
N PHE A 79 5.37 -3.37 7.62
CA PHE A 79 4.73 -4.65 7.31
C PHE A 79 3.29 -4.43 6.86
N TYR A 80 2.89 -5.17 5.84
CA TYR A 80 1.59 -5.04 5.19
C TYR A 80 0.86 -6.37 5.26
N SER A 81 -0.43 -6.31 5.61
CA SER A 81 -1.33 -7.46 5.50
C SER A 81 -2.64 -7.04 4.84
N VAL A 82 -3.07 -7.82 3.85
CA VAL A 82 -4.32 -7.58 3.15
C VAL A 82 -5.47 -7.95 4.08
N ASP A 83 -6.30 -6.97 4.40
CA ASP A 83 -7.48 -7.14 5.25
C ASP A 83 -8.70 -7.49 4.40
N LYS A 84 -8.94 -6.75 3.32
CA LYS A 84 -10.08 -7.00 2.42
C LYS A 84 -9.84 -6.47 1.01
N ILE A 85 -9.96 -7.33 0.01
CA ILE A 85 -10.00 -6.91 -1.41
C ILE A 85 -11.39 -6.32 -1.72
N ILE A 86 -11.42 -5.11 -2.29
CA ILE A 86 -12.64 -4.39 -2.66
C ILE A 86 -12.88 -4.50 -4.17
N VAL A 87 -11.83 -4.31 -4.97
CA VAL A 87 -11.88 -4.37 -6.43
C VAL A 87 -10.81 -5.33 -6.91
N LYS A 88 -11.25 -6.40 -7.60
CA LYS A 88 -10.40 -7.34 -8.30
C LYS A 88 -10.64 -7.21 -9.80
N ASN A 89 -9.72 -6.56 -10.50
CA ASN A 89 -9.67 -6.50 -11.95
C ASN A 89 -8.83 -7.68 -12.46
N PRO A 90 -9.24 -8.30 -13.58
CA PRO A 90 -8.45 -9.36 -14.20
C PRO A 90 -7.05 -8.83 -14.55
N PRO A 91 -5.98 -9.63 -14.33
CA PRO A 91 -4.66 -9.27 -14.82
C PRO A 91 -4.75 -9.10 -16.34
N LYS A 92 -4.44 -7.91 -16.86
CA LYS A 92 -4.11 -7.81 -18.29
C LYS A 92 -2.81 -8.58 -18.50
N GLU A 93 -2.78 -9.42 -19.53
CA GLU A 93 -1.63 -10.25 -19.91
C GLU A 93 -0.31 -9.52 -19.66
N LYS A 94 0.66 -10.24 -19.08
CA LYS A 94 2.02 -9.73 -18.96
C LYS A 94 2.48 -9.38 -20.37
N VAL A 95 2.68 -8.10 -20.65
CA VAL A 95 3.37 -7.66 -21.86
C VAL A 95 4.79 -8.18 -21.74
N VAL A 96 5.05 -9.35 -22.33
CA VAL A 96 6.41 -9.84 -22.55
C VAL A 96 6.98 -8.89 -23.60
N VAL A 97 7.83 -7.96 -23.15
CA VAL A 97 8.62 -7.15 -24.08
C VAL A 97 9.74 -8.07 -24.58
N PRO A 98 9.83 -8.37 -25.89
CA PRO A 98 10.98 -9.08 -26.42
C PRO A 98 12.25 -8.27 -26.09
N GLN A 99 13.25 -8.90 -25.51
CA GLN A 99 14.60 -8.34 -25.51
C GLN A 99 15.16 -8.56 -26.92
N ASP A 100 15.31 -7.46 -27.67
CA ASP A 100 16.16 -7.40 -28.86
C ASP A 100 17.65 -7.31 -28.47
#